data_AF-A0A3G6N503-F1
#
_entry.id   AF-A0A3G6N503-F1
#
_cell.length_a   1.000
_cell.length_b   1.000
_cell.length_c   1.000
_cell.angle_alpha   90.00
_cell.angle_beta   90.00
_cell.angle_gamma   90.00
#
_symmetry.space_group_name_H-M   'P 1'
#
loop_
_entity.id
_entity.type
_entity.pdbx_description
1 polymer ?
#
loop_
_entity_poly.entity_id
_entity_poly.type
_entity_poly.pdbx_seq_one_letter_code
_entity_poly.pdbx_strand_id
1 'polypeptide(L)'
;MFPILMSYFLCIRKFDTLKSQNTKDIWNIDILKTKNYHDFTLFHLKELVRLRFVPSDCPKSFIEKASKLSGEDLLNLSIDSANSNKINAAKFKTWNLEDALLNLYQLQSADELAKKDIPESRLLQFKILHENFEKLNTEDEFLNQLKTFFRVLYKLSSGDPTDHFEIDFKKGMILKLK
;
A
#
# COMPACT_ATOMS: atom_id res chain seq x y z
N MET A 1 2.64 13.33 24.36
CA MET A 1 2.76 14.72 23.88
C MET A 1 4.10 15.00 23.18
N PHE A 2 5.24 14.54 23.73
CA PHE A 2 6.58 14.68 23.11
C PHE A 2 6.80 14.08 21.70
N PRO A 3 6.26 12.88 21.34
CA PRO A 3 6.54 12.27 20.03
C PRO A 3 5.95 13.06 18.85
N ILE A 4 4.81 13.72 19.08
CA ILE A 4 4.05 14.46 18.07
C ILE A 4 4.83 15.71 17.66
N LEU A 5 5.32 16.48 18.64
CA LEU A 5 6.14 17.68 18.40
C LEU A 5 7.42 17.36 17.65
N MET A 6 8.06 16.22 17.93
CA MET A 6 9.28 15.81 17.23
C MET A 6 9.00 15.48 15.76
N SER A 7 7.96 14.70 15.46
CA SER A 7 7.59 14.38 14.08
C SER A 7 7.15 15.62 13.30
N TYR A 8 6.37 16.52 13.92
CA TYR A 8 6.00 17.81 13.32
C TYR A 8 7.22 18.69 13.03
N PHE A 9 8.17 18.78 13.97
CA PHE A 9 9.39 19.53 13.77
C PHE A 9 10.26 18.95 12.65
N LEU A 10 10.34 17.61 12.56
CA LEU A 10 11.04 16.93 11.47
C LEU A 10 10.43 17.24 10.10
N CYS A 11 9.11 17.31 10.01
CA CYS A 11 8.37 17.70 8.80
C CYS A 11 8.71 19.10 8.34
N ILE A 12 8.64 20.06 9.24
CA ILE A 12 8.92 21.47 8.95
C ILE A 12 10.37 21.61 8.47
N ARG A 13 11.33 21.04 9.21
CA ARG A 13 12.74 21.07 8.81
C ARG A 13 12.98 20.43 7.45
N LYS A 14 12.33 19.31 7.16
CA LYS A 14 12.48 18.63 5.86
C LYS A 14 11.88 19.47 4.74
N PHE A 15 10.71 20.07 4.96
CA PHE A 15 10.11 21.02 4.02
C PHE A 15 11.03 22.20 3.72
N ASP A 16 11.55 22.87 4.76
CA ASP A 16 12.44 24.02 4.61
C ASP A 16 13.72 23.66 3.86
N THR A 17 14.29 22.49 4.17
CA THR A 17 15.49 21.96 3.49
C THR A 17 15.20 21.74 1.99
N LEU A 18 14.13 21.03 1.65
CA LEU A 18 13.78 20.72 0.26
C LEU A 18 13.39 21.99 -0.53
N LYS A 19 12.71 22.93 0.10
CA LYS A 19 12.38 24.24 -0.48
C LYS A 19 13.65 25.04 -0.80
N SER A 20 14.63 25.04 0.10
CA SER A 20 15.91 25.73 -0.11
C SER A 20 16.76 25.12 -1.24
N GLN A 21 16.57 23.83 -1.53
CA GLN A 21 17.26 23.10 -2.60
C GLN A 21 16.58 23.22 -3.97
N ASN A 22 15.43 23.90 -4.05
CA ASN A 22 14.63 24.08 -5.27
C ASN A 22 14.29 22.74 -5.98
N THR A 23 14.14 21.67 -5.19
CA THR A 23 13.79 20.34 -5.69
C THR A 23 12.31 20.31 -6.06
N LYS A 24 11.92 19.56 -7.11
CA LYS A 24 10.50 19.37 -7.47
C LYS A 24 9.73 18.55 -6.43
N ASP A 25 10.42 17.74 -5.65
CA ASP A 25 9.85 16.78 -4.70
C ASP A 25 9.70 17.36 -3.29
N ILE A 26 8.99 18.48 -3.19
CA ILE A 26 8.75 19.16 -1.91
C ILE A 26 7.72 18.38 -1.09
N TRP A 27 7.93 18.35 0.22
CA TRP A 27 6.97 17.81 1.19
C TRP A 27 5.66 18.60 1.15
N ASN A 28 4.51 17.95 1.20
CA ASN A 28 3.26 18.69 1.26
C ASN A 28 3.05 19.31 2.65
N ILE A 29 3.09 20.65 2.73
CA ILE A 29 2.91 21.42 3.97
C ILE A 29 1.49 21.33 4.56
N ASP A 30 0.51 20.85 3.77
CA ASP A 30 -0.86 20.64 4.24
C ASP A 30 -0.96 19.62 5.38
N ILE A 31 0.08 18.82 5.62
CA ILE A 31 0.17 18.00 6.82
C ILE A 31 -0.01 18.80 8.13
N LEU A 32 0.40 20.07 8.16
CA LEU A 32 0.25 20.94 9.32
C LEU A 32 -1.21 21.29 9.59
N LYS A 33 -2.11 21.03 8.63
CA LYS A 33 -3.57 21.25 8.74
C LYS A 33 -4.32 20.00 9.21
N THR A 34 -3.64 18.89 9.48
CA THR A 34 -4.27 17.66 9.98
C THR A 34 -4.91 17.89 11.35
N LYS A 35 -6.08 17.28 11.60
CA LYS A 35 -6.94 17.60 12.74
C LYS A 35 -6.58 16.85 14.01
N ASN A 36 -5.99 15.67 13.85
CA ASN A 36 -5.65 14.77 14.95
C ASN A 36 -4.37 13.99 14.61
N TYR A 37 -3.83 13.32 15.63
CA TYR A 37 -2.57 12.58 15.50
C TYR A 37 -2.65 11.44 14.49
N HIS A 38 -3.80 10.77 14.38
CA HIS A 38 -4.02 9.68 13.44
C HIS A 38 -3.88 10.17 11.99
N ASP A 39 -4.61 11.23 11.64
CA ASP A 39 -4.53 11.87 10.32
C ASP A 39 -3.11 12.34 10.00
N PHE A 40 -2.41 12.89 11.00
CA PHE A 40 -1.00 13.29 10.86
C PHE A 40 -0.12 12.09 10.51
N THR A 41 -0.24 10.97 11.24
CA THR A 41 0.59 9.78 11.01
C THR A 41 0.34 9.14 9.65
N LEU A 42 -0.93 9.09 9.21
CA LEU A 42 -1.29 8.60 7.88
C LEU A 42 -0.72 9.50 6.78
N PHE A 43 -0.81 10.82 6.94
CA PHE A 43 -0.24 11.78 5.99
C PHE A 43 1.29 11.66 5.95
N HIS A 44 1.92 11.59 7.12
CA HIS A 44 3.37 11.46 7.22
C HIS A 44 3.87 10.19 6.53
N LEU A 45 3.19 9.06 6.76
CA LEU A 45 3.49 7.80 6.09
C LEU A 45 3.32 7.92 4.57
N LYS A 46 2.22 8.53 4.09
CA LYS A 46 1.99 8.75 2.67
C LYS A 46 3.16 9.50 2.01
N GLU A 47 3.64 10.56 2.63
CA GLU A 47 4.77 11.31 2.09
C GLU A 47 6.12 10.57 2.22
N LEU A 48 6.31 9.73 3.25
CA LEU A 48 7.48 8.84 3.33
C LEU A 48 7.47 7.80 2.21
N VAL A 49 6.31 7.19 1.94
CA VAL A 49 6.12 6.24 0.85
C VAL A 49 6.45 6.91 -0.48
N ARG A 50 5.86 8.08 -0.76
CA ARG A 50 6.05 8.82 -2.02
C ARG A 50 7.50 9.22 -2.27
N LEU A 51 8.19 9.74 -1.25
CA LEU A 51 9.48 10.41 -1.43
C LEU A 51 10.68 9.56 -1.08
N ARG A 52 10.51 8.52 -0.29
CA ARG A 52 11.62 7.71 0.22
C ARG A 52 11.45 6.24 -0.13
N PHE A 53 10.38 5.60 0.31
CA PHE A 53 10.29 4.15 0.19
C PHE A 53 10.09 3.72 -1.26
N VAL A 54 9.11 4.28 -1.98
CA VAL A 54 8.87 3.92 -3.39
C VAL A 54 10.08 4.21 -4.29
N PRO A 55 10.72 5.40 -4.25
CA PRO A 55 11.90 5.66 -5.07
C PRO A 55 13.14 4.82 -4.73
N SER A 56 13.24 4.32 -3.50
CA SER A 56 14.34 3.48 -3.00
C SER A 56 14.13 1.99 -3.30
N ASP A 57 12.92 1.50 -3.04
CA ASP A 57 12.66 0.07 -2.90
C ASP A 57 12.05 -0.53 -4.17
N CYS A 58 11.56 0.30 -5.10
CA CYS A 58 10.94 -0.15 -6.35
C CYS A 58 11.77 0.22 -7.57
N PRO A 59 11.83 -0.64 -8.61
CA PRO A 59 12.48 -0.30 -9.88
C PRO A 59 11.84 0.94 -10.51
N LYS A 60 12.65 1.89 -11.00
CA LYS A 60 12.16 3.11 -11.65
C LYS A 60 11.25 2.82 -12.84
N SER A 61 11.63 1.84 -13.67
CA SER A 61 10.87 1.39 -14.83
C SER A 61 9.48 0.85 -14.45
N PHE A 62 9.36 0.20 -13.30
CA PHE A 62 8.09 -0.25 -12.76
C PHE A 62 7.24 0.96 -12.37
N ILE A 63 7.75 1.85 -11.51
CA ILE A 63 6.98 3.00 -11.02
C ILE A 63 6.52 3.94 -12.13
N GLU A 64 7.35 4.21 -13.13
CA GLU A 64 6.99 5.07 -14.27
C GLU A 64 5.79 4.56 -15.08
N LYS A 65 5.69 3.23 -15.24
CA LYS A 65 4.55 2.60 -15.91
C LYS A 65 3.35 2.49 -14.99
N ALA A 66 3.60 2.08 -13.75
CA ALA A 66 2.57 1.60 -12.85
C ALA A 66 1.83 2.73 -12.12
N SER A 67 2.50 3.86 -11.85
CA SER A 67 1.91 5.07 -11.24
C SER A 67 0.70 5.64 -11.98
N LYS A 68 0.57 5.35 -13.28
CA LYS A 68 -0.54 5.83 -14.12
C LYS A 68 -1.77 4.92 -14.08
N LEU A 69 -1.65 3.74 -13.47
CA LEU A 69 -2.69 2.72 -13.51
C LEU A 69 -3.71 2.93 -12.40
N SER A 70 -4.97 3.05 -12.81
CA SER A 70 -6.10 2.93 -11.89
C SER A 70 -6.31 1.47 -11.48
N GLY A 71 -7.10 1.23 -10.44
CA GLY A 71 -7.52 -0.13 -10.09
C GLY A 71 -8.24 -0.83 -11.24
N GLU A 72 -8.97 -0.08 -12.08
CA GLU A 72 -9.64 -0.64 -13.28
C GLU A 72 -8.61 -1.11 -14.31
N ASP A 73 -7.57 -0.31 -14.57
CA ASP A 73 -6.50 -0.70 -15.49
C ASP A 73 -5.78 -1.96 -14.98
N LEU A 74 -5.52 -2.02 -13.68
CA LEU A 74 -4.90 -3.20 -13.04
C LEU A 74 -5.77 -4.45 -13.17
N LEU A 75 -7.10 -4.29 -13.02
CA LEU A 75 -8.03 -5.39 -13.23
C LEU A 75 -7.98 -5.87 -14.68
N ASN A 76 -8.00 -4.96 -15.65
CA ASN A 76 -7.95 -5.29 -17.08
C ASN A 76 -6.64 -5.99 -17.46
N LEU A 77 -5.51 -5.56 -16.90
CA LEU A 77 -4.20 -6.22 -17.09
C LEU A 77 -4.13 -7.62 -16.47
N SER A 78 -4.96 -7.90 -15.47
CA SER A 78 -4.95 -9.18 -14.74
C SER A 78 -5.82 -10.27 -15.39
N ILE A 79 -6.78 -9.89 -16.25
CA ILE A 79 -7.75 -10.80 -16.84
C ILE A 79 -7.27 -11.23 -18.22
N ASP A 80 -7.05 -12.54 -18.42
CA ASP A 80 -6.97 -13.11 -19.75
C ASP A 80 -8.33 -13.01 -20.45
N SER A 81 -8.34 -12.72 -21.76
CA SER A 81 -9.54 -12.47 -22.57
C SER A 81 -10.64 -13.54 -22.45
N ALA A 82 -10.30 -14.75 -21.99
CA ALA A 82 -11.19 -15.88 -21.77
C ALA A 82 -12.02 -15.83 -20.46
N ASN A 83 -11.66 -15.02 -19.46
CA ASN A 83 -12.28 -14.99 -18.12
C ASN A 83 -13.10 -13.72 -17.82
N SER A 84 -13.56 -13.00 -18.85
CA SER A 84 -14.18 -11.66 -18.75
C SER A 84 -15.53 -11.56 -18.04
N ASN A 85 -16.03 -12.63 -17.41
CA ASN A 85 -17.42 -12.68 -16.94
C ASN A 85 -17.53 -12.44 -15.42
N LYS A 86 -18.21 -11.33 -15.07
CA LYS A 86 -18.84 -10.94 -13.77
C LYS A 86 -18.19 -9.91 -12.84
N ILE A 87 -17.03 -9.33 -13.13
CA ILE A 87 -16.46 -8.30 -12.24
C ILE A 87 -16.86 -6.90 -12.72
N ASN A 88 -17.50 -6.11 -11.85
CA ASN A 88 -17.84 -4.72 -12.13
C ASN A 88 -16.59 -3.85 -12.02
N ALA A 89 -15.91 -3.64 -13.14
CA ALA A 89 -14.67 -2.88 -13.27
C ALA A 89 -14.78 -1.44 -12.74
N ALA A 90 -15.96 -0.82 -12.83
CA ALA A 90 -16.18 0.54 -12.33
C ALA A 90 -15.94 0.68 -10.82
N LYS A 91 -16.09 -0.41 -10.05
CA LYS A 91 -15.79 -0.41 -8.60
C LYS A 91 -14.31 -0.26 -8.28
N PHE A 92 -13.41 -0.50 -9.24
CA PHE A 92 -11.97 -0.38 -9.06
C PHE A 92 -11.43 1.03 -9.39
N LYS A 93 -12.27 1.93 -9.94
CA LYS A 93 -11.87 3.32 -10.25
C LYS A 93 -11.62 4.19 -9.02
N THR A 94 -12.00 3.73 -7.83
CA THR A 94 -11.93 4.50 -6.58
C THR A 94 -10.52 4.57 -5.99
N TRP A 95 -9.55 3.88 -6.59
CA TRP A 95 -8.16 3.86 -6.16
C TRP A 95 -7.22 3.62 -7.34
N ASN A 96 -5.94 3.89 -7.14
CA ASN A 96 -4.87 3.68 -8.12
C ASN A 96 -3.68 2.93 -7.50
N LEU A 97 -2.65 2.63 -8.30
CA LEU A 97 -1.51 1.90 -7.76
C LEU A 97 -0.78 2.62 -6.62
N GLU A 98 -0.74 3.96 -6.60
CA GLU A 98 -0.12 4.70 -5.49
C GLU A 98 -0.85 4.44 -4.17
N ASP A 99 -2.18 4.33 -4.20
CA ASP A 99 -2.97 3.92 -3.04
C ASP A 99 -2.63 2.50 -2.59
N ALA A 100 -2.45 1.56 -3.54
CA ALA A 100 -2.07 0.19 -3.23
C ALA A 100 -0.65 0.09 -2.66
N LEU A 101 0.30 0.88 -3.19
CA LEU A 101 1.65 1.00 -2.64
C LEU A 101 1.61 1.56 -1.21
N LEU A 102 0.81 2.60 -0.96
CA LEU A 102 0.61 3.11 0.39
C LEU A 102 0.04 2.02 1.32
N ASN A 103 -0.96 1.27 0.86
CA ASN A 103 -1.55 0.18 1.64
C ASN A 103 -0.55 -0.95 1.91
N LEU A 104 0.36 -1.25 0.98
CA LEU A 104 1.46 -2.20 1.20
C LEU A 104 2.29 -1.80 2.43
N TYR A 105 2.76 -0.55 2.48
CA TYR A 105 3.59 -0.07 3.58
C TYR A 105 2.81 0.11 4.89
N GLN A 106 1.51 0.46 4.82
CA GLN A 106 0.64 0.47 5.99
C GLN A 106 0.52 -0.93 6.61
N LEU A 107 0.20 -1.93 5.79
CA LEU A 107 0.08 -3.31 6.24
C LEU A 107 1.41 -3.88 6.73
N GLN A 108 2.52 -3.55 6.07
CA GLN A 108 3.85 -3.93 6.54
C GLN A 108 4.20 -3.33 7.91
N SER A 109 3.75 -2.10 8.18
CA SER A 109 4.12 -1.37 9.41
C SER A 109 3.20 -1.64 10.60
N ALA A 110 1.92 -1.93 10.35
CA ALA A 110 0.89 -1.99 11.38
C ALA A 110 -0.05 -3.20 11.27
N ASP A 111 0.21 -4.14 10.36
CA ASP A 111 -0.51 -5.42 10.22
C ASP A 111 -2.05 -5.25 10.29
N GLU A 112 -2.75 -5.93 11.21
CA GLU A 112 -4.20 -5.83 11.36
C GLU A 112 -4.67 -4.41 11.71
N LEU A 113 -3.87 -3.62 12.41
CA LEU A 113 -4.25 -2.25 12.79
C LEU A 113 -4.42 -1.37 11.56
N ALA A 114 -3.62 -1.59 10.49
CA ALA A 114 -3.74 -0.86 9.24
C ALA A 114 -5.08 -1.12 8.54
N LYS A 115 -5.73 -2.27 8.76
CA LYS A 115 -7.01 -2.62 8.12
C LYS A 115 -8.14 -1.67 8.52
N LYS A 116 -8.03 -0.97 9.66
CA LYS A 116 -8.99 0.06 10.10
C LYS A 116 -9.01 1.28 9.17
N ASP A 117 -7.90 1.54 8.49
CA ASP A 117 -7.71 2.69 7.60
C ASP A 117 -7.82 2.33 6.11
N ILE A 118 -8.05 1.06 5.79
CA ILE A 118 -8.16 0.55 4.42
C ILE A 118 -9.60 0.08 4.19
N PRO A 119 -10.31 0.58 3.16
CA PRO A 119 -11.65 0.11 2.86
C PRO A 119 -11.69 -1.41 2.65
N GLU A 120 -12.62 -2.10 3.32
CA GLU A 120 -12.78 -3.55 3.19
C GLU A 120 -13.00 -3.98 1.73
N SER A 121 -13.74 -3.17 0.97
CA SER A 121 -13.92 -3.37 -0.47
C SER A 121 -12.61 -3.39 -1.24
N ARG A 122 -11.63 -2.57 -0.86
CA ARG A 122 -10.31 -2.53 -1.49
C ARG A 122 -9.48 -3.76 -1.14
N LEU A 123 -9.55 -4.25 0.11
CA LEU A 123 -8.89 -5.50 0.52
C LEU A 123 -9.42 -6.70 -0.29
N LEU A 124 -10.74 -6.77 -0.51
CA LEU A 124 -11.34 -7.78 -1.38
C LEU A 124 -10.86 -7.65 -2.83
N GLN A 125 -10.71 -6.42 -3.33
CA GLN A 125 -10.18 -6.17 -4.68
C GLN A 125 -8.71 -6.59 -4.82
N PHE A 126 -7.88 -6.43 -3.79
CA PHE A 126 -6.50 -6.94 -3.79
C PHE A 126 -6.46 -8.47 -3.87
N LYS A 127 -7.36 -9.17 -3.18
CA LYS A 127 -7.50 -10.63 -3.30
C LYS A 127 -7.84 -11.05 -4.73
N ILE A 128 -8.80 -10.38 -5.36
CA ILE A 128 -9.19 -10.65 -6.76
C ILE A 128 -8.00 -10.46 -7.71
N LEU A 129 -7.28 -9.33 -7.57
CA LEU A 129 -6.11 -9.06 -8.41
C LEU A 129 -5.01 -10.09 -8.21
N HIS A 130 -4.73 -10.47 -6.97
CA HIS A 130 -3.79 -11.53 -6.66
C HIS A 130 -4.17 -12.85 -7.37
N GLU A 131 -5.41 -13.32 -7.19
CA GLU A 131 -5.89 -14.56 -7.80
C GLU A 131 -5.82 -14.53 -9.34
N ASN A 132 -6.09 -13.38 -9.95
CA ASN A 132 -6.00 -13.19 -11.40
C ASN A 132 -4.54 -13.21 -11.88
N PHE A 133 -3.65 -12.42 -11.27
CA PHE A 133 -2.25 -12.39 -11.63
C PHE A 133 -1.53 -13.72 -11.36
N GLU A 134 -1.95 -14.51 -10.36
CA GLU A 134 -1.42 -15.86 -10.15
C GLU A 134 -1.69 -16.79 -11.33
N LYS A 135 -2.88 -16.69 -11.94
CA LYS A 135 -3.30 -17.50 -13.09
C LYS A 135 -2.71 -17.03 -14.41
N LEU A 136 -2.26 -15.77 -14.47
CA LEU A 136 -1.67 -15.18 -15.67
C LEU A 136 -0.35 -15.87 -16.01
N ASN A 137 -0.29 -16.43 -17.22
CA ASN A 137 0.91 -17.01 -17.83
C ASN A 137 1.47 -16.02 -18.84
N THR A 138 2.56 -15.33 -18.49
CA THR A 138 3.17 -14.29 -19.33
C THR A 138 4.67 -14.22 -19.14
N GLU A 139 5.39 -13.93 -20.23
CA GLU A 139 6.82 -13.62 -20.23
C GLU A 139 7.09 -12.12 -20.02
N ASP A 140 6.05 -11.28 -20.01
CA ASP A 140 6.18 -9.84 -19.81
C ASP A 140 6.69 -9.53 -18.39
N GLU A 141 7.83 -8.84 -18.31
CA GLU A 141 8.49 -8.50 -17.04
C GLU A 141 7.61 -7.61 -16.15
N PHE A 142 6.89 -6.66 -16.74
CA PHE A 142 6.05 -5.72 -16.00
C PHE A 142 4.85 -6.42 -15.35
N LEU A 143 4.21 -7.34 -16.09
CA LEU A 143 3.12 -8.15 -15.55
C LEU A 143 3.62 -9.10 -14.45
N ASN A 144 4.84 -9.65 -14.58
CA ASN A 144 5.48 -10.45 -13.52
C ASN A 144 5.82 -9.63 -12.27
N GLN A 145 6.20 -8.36 -12.43
CA GLN A 145 6.39 -7.42 -11.31
C GLN A 145 5.06 -7.12 -10.61
N LEU A 146 3.97 -6.86 -11.36
CA LEU A 146 2.63 -6.68 -10.79
C LEU A 146 2.14 -7.94 -10.06
N LYS A 147 2.37 -9.13 -10.63
CA LYS A 147 2.09 -10.41 -9.98
C LYS A 147 2.79 -10.53 -8.64
N THR A 148 4.09 -10.21 -8.60
CA THR A 148 4.88 -10.22 -7.35
C THR A 148 4.34 -9.21 -6.35
N PHE A 149 4.06 -7.98 -6.79
CA PHE A 149 3.50 -6.92 -5.96
C PHE A 149 2.17 -7.35 -5.30
N PHE A 150 1.20 -7.82 -6.09
CA PHE A 150 -0.11 -8.22 -5.56
C PHE A 150 -0.04 -9.48 -4.71
N ARG A 151 0.90 -10.39 -4.97
CA ARG A 151 1.18 -11.53 -4.09
C ARG A 151 1.65 -11.07 -2.71
N VAL A 152 2.61 -10.14 -2.64
CA VAL A 152 3.10 -9.62 -1.35
C VAL A 152 2.00 -8.84 -0.64
N LEU A 153 1.32 -7.94 -1.35
CA LEU A 153 0.22 -7.15 -0.80
C LEU A 153 -0.90 -8.01 -0.24
N TYR A 154 -1.28 -9.08 -0.95
CA TYR A 154 -2.28 -10.02 -0.49
C TYR A 154 -1.81 -10.79 0.75
N LYS A 155 -0.56 -11.26 0.78
CA LYS A 155 -0.01 -11.96 1.95
C LYS A 155 0.02 -11.06 3.19
N LEU A 156 0.38 -9.79 3.03
CA LEU A 156 0.33 -8.82 4.13
C LEU A 156 -1.10 -8.49 4.56
N SER A 157 -2.06 -8.46 3.64
CA SER A 157 -3.46 -8.15 3.98
C SER A 157 -4.23 -9.34 4.59
N SER A 158 -3.80 -10.56 4.29
CA SER A 158 -4.42 -11.81 4.75
C SER A 158 -3.62 -12.55 5.82
N GLY A 159 -2.49 -12.00 6.27
CA GLY A 159 -1.64 -12.58 7.30
C GLY A 159 -2.37 -12.77 8.63
N ASP A 160 -1.89 -13.76 9.40
CA ASP A 160 -2.44 -14.05 10.72
C ASP A 160 -2.10 -12.92 11.72
N PRO A 161 -3.05 -12.57 12.61
CA PRO A 161 -2.92 -11.53 13.63
C PRO A 161 -1.68 -11.71 14.51
N THR A 162 -0.86 -10.65 14.58
CA THR A 162 0.35 -10.66 15.43
C THR A 162 0.08 -10.25 16.89
N ASP A 163 -1.05 -9.60 17.20
CA ASP A 163 -1.17 -8.84 18.45
C ASP A 163 -1.53 -9.68 19.69
N HIS A 164 -2.25 -10.79 19.51
CA HIS A 164 -2.75 -11.62 20.61
C HIS A 164 -2.80 -13.07 20.15
N PHE A 165 -1.69 -13.79 20.26
CA PHE A 165 -1.66 -15.21 19.97
C PHE A 165 -0.95 -16.02 21.04
N GLU A 166 -1.44 -17.24 21.27
CA GLU A 166 -0.77 -18.25 22.07
C GLU A 166 -0.21 -19.32 21.13
N ILE A 167 1.04 -19.75 21.37
CA ILE A 167 1.65 -20.85 20.64
C ILE A 167 1.42 -22.14 21.46
N ASP A 168 0.59 -23.04 20.94
CA ASP A 168 0.45 -24.38 21.53
C ASP A 168 1.61 -25.26 21.04
N PHE A 169 2.66 -25.36 21.87
CA PHE A 169 3.85 -26.18 21.59
C PHE A 169 3.58 -27.68 21.51
N LYS A 170 2.46 -28.18 22.02
CA LYS A 170 2.11 -29.62 21.90
C LYS A 170 1.45 -29.94 20.57
N LYS A 171 0.74 -28.97 19.99
CA LYS A 171 0.02 -29.14 18.72
C LYS A 171 0.69 -28.47 17.52
N GLY A 172 1.69 -27.61 17.76
CA GLY A 172 2.34 -26.83 16.71
C GLY A 172 1.39 -25.80 16.07
N MET A 173 0.46 -25.24 16.86
CA MET A 173 -0.58 -24.33 16.37
C MET A 173 -0.47 -22.95 17.01
N ILE A 174 -0.85 -21.91 16.26
CA ILE A 174 -0.97 -20.54 16.74
C ILE A 174 -2.46 -20.26 16.96
N LEU A 175 -2.84 -19.81 18.17
CA LEU A 175 -4.22 -19.54 18.56
C LEU A 175 -4.42 -18.04 18.78
N LYS A 176 -5.33 -17.39 18.03
CA LYS A 176 -5.70 -15.99 18.25
C LYS A 176 -6.50 -15.86 19.56
N LEU A 177 -6.01 -15.06 20.50
CA LEU A 177 -6.72 -14.70 21.73
C LEU A 177 -7.62 -13.49 21.45
N LYS A 178 -8.86 -13.52 21.98
CA LYS A 178 -9.88 -12.47 21.85
C LYS A 178 -9.76 -11.43 22.94
#